data_AF-A0A0T5VP55-F1
#
_entry.id   AF-A0A0T5VP55-F1
#
_cell.length_a   1.000
_cell.length_b   1.000
_cell.length_c   1.000
_cell.angle_alpha   90.00
_cell.angle_beta   90.00
_cell.angle_gamma   90.00
#
_symmetry.space_group_name_H-M   'P 1'
#
loop_
_entity.id
_entity.type
_entity.pdbx_description
1 polymer ?
#
loop_
_entity_poly.entity_id
_entity_poly.type
_entity_poly.pdbx_seq_one_letter_code
_entity_poly.pdbx_strand_id
1 'polypeptide(L)'
;MQACGQNETFDIVSYTTPKNWKKELTDNHLVYSKIDGNSWGQIVIYKSAVSTGDAETDNEKEWNGLVLGLKAIENEEKAKPDTLNNWVVISRSGIWKYNGANVSTILTTFSNGKVYLSAMCNATALPYLQDFQNLLQTFQPIERNEISPNQTYHTVNGQFKYDTTNFDDGWISAIKTDWVEVTKPGTRIFIHYPNQRADEHNFDKLKGDEHAWNALVAPRYQNITNFQQRGLQGSPSITFLTANGVEKQTGKNVFIVFYKKHYQQGNGRYLEVVTNSKTDFENEFGNNYINTSSWDYLEQSKSWDKLAKMQWRNKFAVANTDLAGKWSSSDFASLSYYYVSSGRYAGSTATATSDEFNFLNANHYSSQHSGASGQVGNMGFSTQKYNGRYEVKDWKITFTNRFKGQLETFNCQFEAVKGGRILVLTDNNNTIKALVKQH
;
A
#
# COMPACT_ATOMS: atom_id res chain seq x y z
N MET A 1 -11.99 41.68 16.22
CA MET A 1 -10.66 41.04 16.33
C MET A 1 -10.70 39.73 15.54
N GLN A 2 -10.11 39.70 14.34
CA GLN A 2 -9.88 38.46 13.60
C GLN A 2 -8.80 37.66 14.35
N ALA A 3 -9.17 36.53 14.97
CA ALA A 3 -8.19 35.58 15.44
C ALA A 3 -7.42 35.04 14.22
N CYS A 4 -6.10 35.19 14.12
CA CYS A 4 -5.32 34.54 13.07
C CYS A 4 -5.37 33.00 13.26
N GLY A 5 -5.63 32.24 12.19
CA GLY A 5 -5.38 30.80 12.20
C GLY A 5 -3.88 30.54 12.30
N GLN A 6 -3.47 29.40 12.88
CA GLN A 6 -2.06 29.02 12.89
C GLN A 6 -1.66 28.48 11.52
N ASN A 7 -0.52 28.93 10.99
CA ASN A 7 0.11 28.32 9.82
C ASN A 7 0.69 26.96 10.20
N GLU A 8 0.42 25.96 9.37
CA GLU A 8 0.87 24.59 9.53
C GLU A 8 1.50 24.12 8.21
N THR A 9 2.36 23.11 8.29
CA THR A 9 2.96 22.46 7.13
C THR A 9 2.71 20.97 7.24
N PHE A 10 2.20 20.38 6.17
CA PHE A 10 2.05 18.94 6.01
C PHE A 10 2.74 18.52 4.72
N ASP A 11 3.76 17.66 4.84
CA ASP A 11 4.61 17.22 3.73
C ASP A 11 5.17 18.40 2.89
N ILE A 12 4.72 18.57 1.65
CA ILE A 12 5.19 19.62 0.73
C ILE A 12 4.21 20.78 0.58
N VAL A 13 3.27 20.97 1.51
CA VAL A 13 2.34 22.09 1.47
C VAL A 13 2.29 22.81 2.82
N SER A 14 2.41 24.13 2.78
CA SER A 14 2.09 25.00 3.92
C SER A 14 0.73 25.65 3.72
N TYR A 15 -0.04 25.82 4.80
CA TYR A 15 -1.39 26.39 4.74
C TYR A 15 -1.82 26.92 6.11
N THR A 16 -2.90 27.70 6.14
CA THR A 16 -3.51 28.15 7.39
C THR A 16 -4.59 27.17 7.84
N THR A 17 -4.48 26.68 9.08
CA THR A 17 -5.41 25.70 9.64
C THR A 17 -6.86 26.19 9.67
N PRO A 18 -7.84 25.34 9.30
CA PRO A 18 -9.25 25.70 9.37
C PRO A 18 -9.70 25.76 10.84
N LYS A 19 -10.37 26.85 11.23
CA LYS A 19 -10.72 27.13 12.63
C LYS A 19 -11.90 26.28 13.10
N ASN A 20 -11.82 25.78 14.34
CA ASN A 20 -12.87 24.97 14.96
C ASN A 20 -13.15 23.64 14.23
N TRP A 21 -12.16 23.13 13.49
CA TRP A 21 -12.17 21.79 12.95
C TRP A 21 -11.33 20.86 13.82
N LYS A 22 -11.81 19.65 14.05
CA LYS A 22 -11.07 18.60 14.75
C LYS A 22 -10.02 18.03 13.81
N LYS A 23 -8.75 18.10 14.20
CA LYS A 23 -7.62 17.59 13.42
C LYS A 23 -7.27 16.15 13.82
N GLU A 24 -7.03 15.30 12.83
CA GLU A 24 -6.53 13.93 12.97
C GLU A 24 -5.46 13.68 11.91
N LEU A 25 -4.27 13.25 12.34
CA LEU A 25 -3.13 12.97 11.45
C LEU A 25 -2.96 11.46 11.27
N THR A 26 -2.69 11.04 10.03
CA THR A 26 -2.27 9.67 9.69
C THR A 26 -0.97 9.71 8.87
N ASP A 27 -0.35 8.56 8.60
CA ASP A 27 0.92 8.49 7.87
C ASP A 27 0.84 9.02 6.42
N ASN A 28 -0.35 8.95 5.81
CA ASN A 28 -0.57 9.24 4.39
C ASN A 28 -1.46 10.45 4.14
N HIS A 29 -2.19 10.93 5.15
CA HIS A 29 -3.07 12.09 4.99
C HIS A 29 -3.41 12.73 6.33
N LEU A 30 -3.76 14.01 6.26
CA LEU A 30 -4.26 14.80 7.38
C LEU A 30 -5.76 15.04 7.21
N VAL A 31 -6.55 14.75 8.24
CA VAL A 31 -7.99 14.95 8.25
C VAL A 31 -8.37 16.10 9.17
N TYR A 32 -9.25 16.97 8.68
CA TYR A 32 -10.02 17.89 9.49
C TYR A 32 -11.49 17.47 9.42
N SER A 33 -12.16 17.34 10.56
CA SER A 33 -13.59 17.04 10.63
C SER A 33 -14.35 18.08 11.44
N LYS A 34 -15.60 18.34 11.05
CA LYS A 34 -16.50 19.24 11.78
C LYS A 34 -17.92 18.73 11.66
N ILE A 35 -18.65 18.75 12.78
CA ILE A 35 -20.03 18.29 12.88
C ILE A 35 -20.83 19.38 13.57
N ASP A 36 -21.81 19.92 12.87
CA ASP A 36 -22.75 20.94 13.37
C ASP A 36 -24.18 20.35 13.25
N GLY A 37 -24.66 19.74 14.34
CA GLY A 37 -25.95 19.05 14.36
C GLY A 37 -25.98 17.85 13.40
N ASN A 38 -26.91 17.86 12.44
CA ASN A 38 -27.05 16.81 11.42
C ASN A 38 -26.15 17.05 10.18
N SER A 39 -25.43 18.17 10.13
CA SER A 39 -24.54 18.50 9.02
C SER A 39 -23.09 18.25 9.40
N TRP A 40 -22.29 17.77 8.45
CA TRP A 40 -20.87 17.51 8.68
C TRP A 40 -20.02 17.86 7.47
N GLY A 41 -18.76 18.14 7.76
CA GLY A 41 -17.71 18.37 6.79
C GLY A 41 -16.48 17.55 7.15
N GLN A 42 -15.80 17.05 6.13
CA GLN A 42 -14.49 16.44 6.23
C GLN A 42 -13.59 17.06 5.17
N ILE A 43 -12.40 17.48 5.56
CA ILE A 43 -11.32 17.86 4.66
C ILE A 43 -10.18 16.87 4.87
N VAL A 44 -9.59 16.41 3.77
CA VAL A 44 -8.46 15.49 3.77
C VAL A 44 -7.35 16.09 2.92
N ILE A 45 -6.14 16.20 3.45
CA ILE A 45 -4.94 16.60 2.70
C ILE A 45 -4.07 15.36 2.58
N TYR A 46 -3.88 14.87 1.35
CA TYR A 46 -3.06 13.69 1.07
C TYR A 46 -1.60 14.06 0.92
N LYS A 47 -0.72 13.18 1.39
CA LYS A 47 0.73 13.29 1.22
C LYS A 47 1.08 13.27 -0.27
N SER A 48 2.15 13.96 -0.64
CA SER A 48 2.59 14.00 -2.04
C SER A 48 3.06 12.65 -2.56
N ALA A 49 2.88 12.47 -3.86
CA ALA A 49 3.33 11.33 -4.63
C ALA A 49 4.11 11.78 -5.87
N VAL A 50 4.83 10.85 -6.49
CA VAL A 50 5.53 11.11 -7.74
C VAL A 50 4.51 11.33 -8.86
N SER A 51 4.67 12.43 -9.59
CA SER A 51 3.85 12.76 -10.76
C SER A 51 4.17 11.84 -11.92
N THR A 52 3.14 11.59 -12.72
CA THR A 52 3.25 10.94 -14.03
C THR A 52 3.92 11.84 -15.09
N GLY A 53 4.18 13.10 -14.76
CA GLY A 53 4.64 14.12 -15.71
C GLY A 53 3.51 14.97 -16.28
N ASP A 54 2.25 14.58 -16.05
CA ASP A 54 1.06 15.25 -16.56
C ASP A 54 0.00 15.44 -15.46
N ALA A 55 -0.40 16.69 -15.25
CA ALA A 55 -1.30 17.05 -14.15
C ALA A 55 -2.72 16.51 -14.34
N GLU A 56 -3.18 16.37 -15.58
CA GLU A 56 -4.50 15.80 -15.90
C GLU A 56 -4.55 14.31 -15.56
N THR A 57 -3.50 13.58 -15.94
CA THR A 57 -3.32 12.15 -15.61
C THR A 57 -3.20 11.94 -14.09
N ASP A 58 -2.46 12.80 -13.39
CA ASP A 58 -2.35 12.76 -11.92
C ASP A 58 -3.72 12.98 -11.25
N ASN A 59 -4.49 13.99 -11.71
CA ASN A 59 -5.83 14.28 -11.18
C ASN A 59 -6.82 13.15 -11.47
N GLU A 60 -6.80 12.58 -12.67
CA GLU A 60 -7.68 11.45 -13.03
C GLU A 60 -7.38 10.21 -12.18
N LYS A 61 -6.10 9.89 -11.98
CA LYS A 61 -5.67 8.80 -11.10
C LYS A 61 -6.20 8.99 -9.68
N GLU A 62 -6.04 10.19 -9.12
CA GLU A 62 -6.48 10.52 -7.76
C GLU A 62 -8.00 10.49 -7.62
N TRP A 63 -8.73 11.03 -8.59
CA TRP A 63 -10.19 10.98 -8.61
C TRP A 63 -10.72 9.54 -8.68
N ASN A 64 -10.13 8.73 -9.56
CA ASN A 64 -10.49 7.33 -9.69
C ASN A 64 -10.20 6.55 -8.39
N GLY A 65 -9.03 6.75 -7.78
CA GLY A 65 -8.60 6.00 -6.60
C GLY A 65 -9.28 6.45 -5.30
N LEU A 66 -9.41 7.76 -5.08
CA LEU A 66 -9.88 8.33 -3.81
C LEU A 66 -11.38 8.61 -3.79
N VAL A 67 -12.02 8.74 -4.96
CA VAL A 67 -13.44 9.07 -5.05
C VAL A 67 -14.22 7.96 -5.71
N LEU A 68 -14.00 7.67 -7.00
CA LEU A 68 -14.82 6.69 -7.73
C LEU A 68 -14.63 5.25 -7.25
N GLY A 69 -13.42 4.91 -6.78
CA GLY A 69 -13.13 3.62 -6.16
C GLY A 69 -13.89 3.38 -4.85
N LEU A 70 -14.45 4.44 -4.25
CA LEU A 70 -15.12 4.40 -2.94
C LEU A 70 -16.59 4.82 -2.99
N LYS A 71 -17.01 5.58 -4.01
CA LYS A 71 -18.31 6.28 -4.10
C LYS A 71 -18.89 6.22 -5.50
N ALA A 72 -20.21 6.01 -5.60
CA ALA A 72 -20.94 6.26 -6.82
C ALA A 72 -21.24 7.77 -6.92
N ILE A 73 -20.56 8.46 -7.83
CA ILE A 73 -20.68 9.91 -8.02
C ILE A 73 -21.70 10.23 -9.13
N GLU A 74 -22.59 11.17 -8.84
CA GLU A 74 -23.49 11.84 -9.78
C GLU A 74 -22.98 13.26 -10.06
N ASN A 75 -23.31 13.80 -11.23
CA ASN A 75 -22.95 15.16 -11.64
C ASN A 75 -21.44 15.44 -11.49
N GLU A 76 -20.62 14.54 -12.02
CA GLU A 76 -19.18 14.77 -12.07
C GLU A 76 -18.89 15.99 -12.95
N GLU A 77 -18.11 16.91 -12.42
CA GLU A 77 -17.60 18.07 -13.13
C GLU A 77 -16.09 18.18 -12.92
N LYS A 78 -15.38 18.57 -13.97
CA LYS A 78 -13.95 18.89 -13.92
C LYS A 78 -13.77 20.36 -14.25
N ALA A 79 -13.11 21.09 -13.35
CA ALA A 79 -12.72 22.47 -13.58
C ALA A 79 -11.61 22.54 -14.64
N LYS A 80 -11.52 23.68 -15.34
CA LYS A 80 -10.36 23.94 -16.20
C LYS A 80 -9.09 24.02 -15.34
N PRO A 81 -7.94 23.51 -15.82
CA PRO A 81 -6.68 23.66 -15.11
C PRO A 81 -6.37 25.14 -14.84
N ASP A 82 -5.88 25.42 -13.64
CA ASP A 82 -5.34 26.72 -13.21
C ASP A 82 -3.87 26.58 -12.82
N THR A 83 -3.19 27.68 -12.52
CA THR A 83 -1.77 27.68 -12.13
C THR A 83 -1.52 28.45 -10.85
N LEU A 84 -0.73 27.85 -9.94
CA LEU A 84 -0.28 28.45 -8.68
C LEU A 84 1.21 28.17 -8.49
N ASN A 85 2.08 29.19 -8.57
CA ASN A 85 3.52 29.09 -8.29
C ASN A 85 4.21 27.87 -8.99
N ASN A 86 4.07 27.76 -10.31
CA ASN A 86 4.57 26.63 -11.15
C ASN A 86 3.87 25.28 -10.95
N TRP A 87 2.82 25.20 -10.13
CA TRP A 87 1.94 24.04 -10.04
C TRP A 87 0.72 24.24 -10.92
N VAL A 88 0.35 23.21 -11.68
CA VAL A 88 -0.94 23.09 -12.31
C VAL A 88 -1.93 22.56 -11.28
N VAL A 89 -3.06 23.24 -11.13
CA VAL A 89 -4.11 22.93 -10.16
C VAL A 89 -5.36 22.50 -10.91
N ILE A 90 -5.87 21.31 -10.61
CA ILE A 90 -7.06 20.75 -11.25
C ILE A 90 -8.03 20.29 -10.16
N SER A 91 -9.28 20.74 -10.25
CA SER A 91 -10.33 20.32 -9.35
C SER A 91 -11.37 19.47 -10.08
N ARG A 92 -11.83 18.41 -9.41
CA ARG A 92 -13.02 17.64 -9.78
C ARG A 92 -14.03 17.68 -8.66
N SER A 93 -15.30 17.63 -9.00
CA SER A 93 -16.39 17.60 -8.04
C SER A 93 -17.50 16.67 -8.47
N GLY A 94 -18.31 16.27 -7.51
CA GLY A 94 -19.54 15.52 -7.76
C GLY A 94 -20.34 15.31 -6.50
N ILE A 95 -21.49 14.67 -6.63
CA ILE A 95 -22.43 14.43 -5.54
C ILE A 95 -22.60 12.93 -5.33
N TRP A 96 -22.61 12.49 -4.08
CA TRP A 96 -23.00 11.13 -3.72
C TRP A 96 -23.93 11.12 -2.52
N LYS A 97 -24.50 9.96 -2.21
CA LYS A 97 -25.46 9.80 -1.12
C LYS A 97 -24.84 9.17 0.13
N TYR A 98 -25.02 9.82 1.27
CA TYR A 98 -24.73 9.25 2.60
C TYR A 98 -25.97 9.38 3.47
N ASN A 99 -26.53 8.25 3.93
CA ASN A 99 -27.77 8.23 4.74
C ASN A 99 -28.93 9.04 4.10
N GLY A 100 -29.09 8.97 2.78
CA GLY A 100 -30.12 9.70 2.03
C GLY A 100 -29.83 11.19 1.81
N ALA A 101 -28.88 11.77 2.53
CA ALA A 101 -28.40 13.13 2.33
C ALA A 101 -27.42 13.20 1.15
N ASN A 102 -27.46 14.32 0.42
CA ASN A 102 -26.45 14.62 -0.59
C ASN A 102 -25.16 15.04 0.12
N VAL A 103 -24.05 14.46 -0.31
CA VAL A 103 -22.70 14.87 0.05
C VAL A 103 -22.06 15.41 -1.22
N SER A 104 -21.64 16.67 -1.17
CA SER A 104 -20.80 17.26 -2.21
C SER A 104 -19.35 16.88 -1.93
N THR A 105 -18.68 16.35 -2.95
CA THR A 105 -17.25 16.03 -2.91
C THR A 105 -16.51 16.93 -3.87
N ILE A 106 -15.39 17.49 -3.41
CA ILE A 106 -14.44 18.23 -4.25
C ILE A 106 -13.05 17.67 -3.98
N LEU A 107 -12.33 17.28 -5.03
CA LEU A 107 -10.92 16.90 -4.99
C LEU A 107 -10.13 17.92 -5.79
N THR A 108 -9.10 18.51 -5.21
CA THR A 108 -8.17 19.43 -5.88
C THR A 108 -6.76 18.86 -5.84
N THR A 109 -6.18 18.65 -7.01
CA THR A 109 -4.83 18.14 -7.21
C THR A 109 -3.92 19.28 -7.64
N PHE A 110 -2.76 19.38 -7.00
CA PHE A 110 -1.67 20.28 -7.36
C PHE A 110 -0.55 19.43 -7.92
N SER A 111 -0.13 19.64 -9.17
CA SER A 111 0.98 18.92 -9.80
C SER A 111 1.96 19.88 -10.47
N ASN A 112 3.27 19.65 -10.31
CA ASN A 112 4.31 20.40 -11.01
C ASN A 112 5.02 19.56 -12.10
N GLY A 113 4.43 18.42 -12.48
CA GLY A 113 5.03 17.47 -13.44
C GLY A 113 6.18 16.63 -12.87
N LYS A 114 6.56 16.80 -11.60
CA LYS A 114 7.55 15.93 -10.91
C LYS A 114 6.92 15.25 -9.70
N VAL A 115 6.12 16.00 -8.95
CA VAL A 115 5.36 15.54 -7.79
C VAL A 115 3.96 16.14 -7.85
N TYR A 116 3.00 15.46 -7.22
CA TYR A 116 1.65 15.99 -7.02
C TYR A 116 1.18 15.73 -5.59
N LEU A 117 0.20 16.51 -5.12
CA LEU A 117 -0.55 16.25 -3.90
C LEU A 117 -2.02 16.57 -4.14
N SER A 118 -2.90 15.98 -3.32
CA SER A 118 -4.35 16.21 -3.43
C SER A 118 -4.93 16.67 -2.10
N ALA A 119 -5.93 17.53 -2.15
CA ALA A 119 -6.80 17.84 -1.03
C ALA A 119 -8.26 17.57 -1.42
N MET A 120 -9.01 16.92 -0.55
CA MET A 120 -10.41 16.55 -0.77
C MET A 120 -11.30 17.15 0.30
N CYS A 121 -12.52 17.54 -0.06
CA CYS A 121 -13.58 17.85 0.90
C CYS A 121 -14.82 17.04 0.60
N ASN A 122 -15.42 16.46 1.63
CA ASN A 122 -16.76 15.90 1.65
C ASN A 122 -17.63 16.77 2.56
N ALA A 123 -18.74 17.28 2.05
CA ALA A 123 -19.59 18.19 2.82
C ALA A 123 -21.08 17.98 2.56
N THR A 124 -21.87 18.02 3.62
CA THR A 124 -23.35 18.04 3.52
C THR A 124 -23.93 19.45 3.47
N ALA A 125 -23.10 20.49 3.62
CA ALA A 125 -23.54 21.88 3.66
C ALA A 125 -22.47 22.84 3.09
N LEU A 126 -22.94 23.93 2.48
CA LEU A 126 -22.10 24.93 1.80
C LEU A 126 -21.01 25.57 2.68
N PRO A 127 -21.23 25.90 3.97
CA PRO A 127 -20.20 26.53 4.80
C PRO A 127 -18.90 25.71 4.91
N TYR A 128 -18.98 24.37 4.87
CA TYR A 128 -17.79 23.52 4.89
C TYR A 128 -17.00 23.57 3.59
N LEU A 129 -17.69 23.72 2.45
CA LEU A 129 -17.04 23.94 1.15
C LEU A 129 -16.37 25.32 1.10
N GLN A 130 -16.96 26.33 1.73
CA GLN A 130 -16.33 27.65 1.88
C GLN A 130 -15.07 27.58 2.75
N ASP A 131 -15.11 26.83 3.86
CA ASP A 131 -13.93 26.58 4.69
C ASP A 131 -12.83 25.85 3.92
N PHE A 132 -13.19 24.88 3.07
CA PHE A 132 -12.26 24.19 2.18
C PHE A 132 -11.65 25.12 1.12
N GLN A 133 -12.45 25.99 0.50
CA GLN A 133 -11.94 26.99 -0.44
C GLN A 133 -10.99 27.99 0.24
N ASN A 134 -11.34 28.47 1.43
CA ASN A 134 -10.48 29.35 2.22
C ASN A 134 -9.15 28.66 2.57
N LEU A 135 -9.19 27.35 2.90
CA LEU A 135 -7.99 26.56 3.11
C LEU A 135 -7.12 26.51 1.85
N LEU A 136 -7.70 26.16 0.69
CA LEU A 136 -6.98 26.07 -0.59
C LEU A 136 -6.37 27.41 -1.02
N GLN A 137 -7.00 28.55 -0.71
CA GLN A 137 -6.43 29.88 -0.98
C GLN A 137 -5.13 30.15 -0.20
N THR A 138 -4.95 29.47 0.93
CA THR A 138 -3.73 29.56 1.74
C THR A 138 -2.69 28.50 1.41
N PHE A 139 -3.02 27.55 0.51
CA PHE A 139 -2.06 26.52 0.11
C PHE A 139 -0.87 27.16 -0.58
N GLN A 140 0.31 26.85 -0.04
CA GLN A 140 1.61 27.19 -0.61
C GLN A 140 2.35 25.87 -0.81
N PRO A 141 2.21 25.25 -1.99
CA PRO A 141 3.03 24.11 -2.36
C PRO A 141 4.51 24.51 -2.37
N ILE A 142 5.34 23.69 -1.75
CA ILE A 142 6.77 23.92 -1.59
C ILE A 142 7.49 23.16 -2.71
N GLU A 143 8.18 23.88 -3.58
CA GLU A 143 9.00 23.27 -4.64
C GLU A 143 10.14 22.45 -4.02
N ARG A 144 10.20 21.15 -4.34
CA ARG A 144 11.42 20.35 -4.14
C ARG A 144 12.26 20.43 -5.42
N ASN A 145 13.42 21.06 -5.32
CA ASN A 145 14.47 20.88 -6.33
C ASN A 145 14.94 19.41 -6.31
N GLU A 146 15.08 18.85 -7.51
CA GLU A 146 15.51 17.48 -7.86
C GLU A 146 15.65 16.48 -6.71
N ILE A 147 14.76 15.48 -6.68
CA ILE A 147 15.03 14.22 -5.99
C ILE A 147 16.12 13.51 -6.80
N SER A 148 17.39 13.81 -6.51
CA SER A 148 18.47 12.86 -6.78
C SER A 148 18.15 11.54 -6.04
N PRO A 149 18.53 10.35 -6.56
CA PRO A 149 18.21 9.05 -5.95
C PRO A 149 18.77 8.84 -4.53
N ASN A 150 19.46 9.82 -3.97
CA ASN A 150 19.98 9.83 -2.61
C ASN A 150 19.24 10.89 -1.78
N GLN A 151 17.98 10.62 -1.44
CA GLN A 151 17.52 11.04 -0.13
C GLN A 151 17.86 9.91 0.82
N THR A 152 18.84 10.16 1.68
CA THR A 152 18.99 9.45 2.95
C THR A 152 17.62 9.39 3.60
N TYR A 153 17.03 8.19 3.59
CA TYR A 153 16.05 7.80 4.58
C TYR A 153 16.61 8.27 5.92
N HIS A 154 15.87 9.10 6.65
CA HIS A 154 16.10 9.14 8.08
C HIS A 154 15.95 7.70 8.55
N THR A 155 17.08 7.07 8.86
CA THR A 155 17.12 5.93 9.76
C THR A 155 16.28 6.37 10.95
N VAL A 156 15.11 5.77 11.13
CA VAL A 156 14.62 5.62 12.50
C VAL A 156 15.76 4.90 13.18
N ASN A 157 16.54 5.65 13.96
CA ASN A 157 17.61 5.11 14.77
C ASN A 157 16.95 4.19 15.79
N GLY A 158 16.86 2.94 15.37
CA GLY A 158 16.34 1.78 16.03
C GLY A 158 16.68 0.65 15.08
N GLN A 159 17.96 0.25 15.06
CA GLN A 159 18.38 -0.93 14.33
C GLN A 159 17.48 -2.08 14.80
N PHE A 160 16.54 -2.50 13.96
CA PHE A 160 15.74 -3.68 14.23
C PHE A 160 16.71 -4.82 14.52
N LYS A 161 16.45 -5.58 15.58
CA LYS A 161 17.39 -6.59 16.07
C LYS A 161 17.75 -7.66 15.03
N TYR A 162 16.80 -7.99 14.15
CA TYR A 162 16.96 -9.05 13.16
C TYR A 162 16.76 -8.50 11.75
N ASP A 163 17.83 -8.43 10.96
CA ASP A 163 17.83 -8.05 9.53
C ASP A 163 17.96 -9.25 8.59
N THR A 164 18.12 -10.45 9.17
CA THR A 164 18.28 -11.72 8.49
C THR A 164 17.32 -12.78 9.05
N THR A 165 17.00 -13.79 8.26
CA THR A 165 16.23 -14.96 8.69
C THR A 165 16.76 -16.20 8.00
N ASN A 166 17.12 -17.20 8.80
CA ASN A 166 17.52 -18.52 8.34
C ASN A 166 16.29 -19.43 8.35
N PHE A 167 16.00 -20.06 7.23
CA PHE A 167 14.91 -21.02 7.08
C PHE A 167 15.44 -22.45 7.20
N ASP A 168 14.59 -23.35 7.69
CA ASP A 168 14.97 -24.76 7.95
C ASP A 168 15.38 -25.53 6.69
N ASP A 169 14.99 -25.05 5.51
CA ASP A 169 15.34 -25.63 4.21
C ASP A 169 16.58 -25.00 3.56
N GLY A 170 17.36 -24.26 4.34
CA GLY A 170 18.69 -23.75 3.97
C GLY A 170 18.68 -22.43 3.19
N TRP A 171 17.51 -21.81 2.98
CA TRP A 171 17.43 -20.45 2.47
C TRP A 171 17.72 -19.43 3.57
N ILE A 172 18.39 -18.35 3.19
CA ILE A 172 18.67 -17.23 4.08
C ILE A 172 18.09 -15.97 3.44
N SER A 173 17.25 -15.23 4.16
CA SER A 173 16.77 -13.91 3.73
C SER A 173 17.53 -12.80 4.44
N ALA A 174 17.87 -11.74 3.71
CA ALA A 174 18.50 -10.54 4.23
C ALA A 174 17.82 -9.30 3.65
N ILE A 175 17.54 -8.31 4.50
CA ILE A 175 16.96 -7.04 4.07
C ILE A 175 17.99 -6.24 3.29
N LYS A 176 17.63 -5.78 2.09
CA LYS A 176 18.36 -4.77 1.32
C LYS A 176 17.49 -3.53 1.12
N THR A 177 18.10 -2.47 0.59
CA THR A 177 17.44 -1.18 0.37
C THR A 177 16.23 -1.27 -0.55
N ASP A 178 16.33 -2.02 -1.64
CA ASP A 178 15.30 -2.07 -2.68
C ASP A 178 14.60 -3.44 -2.81
N TRP A 179 15.09 -4.47 -2.10
CA TRP A 179 14.52 -5.82 -2.10
C TRP A 179 14.87 -6.58 -0.81
N VAL A 180 14.23 -7.73 -0.60
CA VAL A 180 14.78 -8.79 0.26
C VAL A 180 15.58 -9.75 -0.60
N GLU A 181 16.86 -9.95 -0.24
CA GLU A 181 17.73 -10.91 -0.90
C GLU A 181 17.60 -12.27 -0.21
N VAL A 182 17.17 -13.28 -0.95
CA VAL A 182 17.06 -14.67 -0.48
C VAL A 182 18.14 -15.49 -1.16
N THR A 183 19.02 -16.10 -0.38
CA THR A 183 20.19 -16.80 -0.89
C THR A 183 20.22 -18.25 -0.46
N LYS A 184 20.71 -19.08 -1.36
CA LYS A 184 21.16 -20.46 -1.15
C LYS A 184 22.38 -20.69 -2.05
N PRO A 185 23.29 -21.63 -1.78
CA PRO A 185 24.44 -21.85 -2.65
C PRO A 185 24.03 -21.97 -4.13
N GLY A 186 24.61 -21.13 -4.99
CA GLY A 186 24.35 -21.10 -6.43
C GLY A 186 23.06 -20.40 -6.89
N THR A 187 22.21 -19.93 -5.96
CA THR A 187 20.95 -19.23 -6.30
C THR A 187 20.71 -18.01 -5.42
N ARG A 188 20.39 -16.89 -6.05
CA ARG A 188 19.89 -15.68 -5.36
C ARG A 188 18.50 -15.36 -5.86
N ILE A 189 17.67 -14.82 -4.98
CA ILE A 189 16.35 -14.31 -5.32
C ILE A 189 16.22 -12.91 -4.74
N PHE A 190 15.78 -11.95 -5.55
CA PHE A 190 15.40 -10.63 -5.10
C PHE A 190 13.88 -10.56 -5.05
N ILE A 191 13.33 -10.47 -3.83
CA ILE A 191 11.92 -10.17 -3.61
C ILE A 191 11.80 -8.65 -3.61
N HIS A 192 11.38 -8.09 -4.75
CA HIS A 192 11.29 -6.65 -4.90
C HIS A 192 10.17 -6.09 -4.01
N TYR A 193 10.46 -4.96 -3.36
CA TYR A 193 9.42 -4.19 -2.68
C TYR A 193 8.42 -3.62 -3.70
N PRO A 194 7.21 -3.23 -3.27
CA PRO A 194 6.28 -2.50 -4.13
C PRO A 194 6.99 -1.34 -4.83
N ASN A 195 6.80 -1.23 -6.14
CA ASN A 195 7.53 -0.29 -6.96
C ASN A 195 6.55 0.37 -7.92
N GLN A 196 6.28 1.66 -7.70
CA GLN A 196 5.28 2.40 -8.46
C GLN A 196 5.46 2.26 -9.97
N ARG A 197 6.70 2.31 -10.46
CA ARG A 197 7.01 2.19 -11.89
C ARG A 197 6.71 0.78 -12.40
N ALA A 198 7.19 -0.25 -11.71
CA ALA A 198 6.93 -1.63 -12.11
C ALA A 198 5.45 -2.05 -11.97
N ASP A 199 4.71 -1.43 -11.07
CA ASP A 199 3.30 -1.70 -10.79
C ASP A 199 2.33 -0.78 -11.58
N GLU A 200 2.84 0.05 -12.51
CA GLU A 200 2.02 0.85 -13.40
C GLU A 200 1.03 -0.02 -14.18
N HIS A 201 -0.24 0.40 -14.22
CA HIS A 201 -1.27 -0.35 -14.93
C HIS A 201 -0.98 -0.37 -16.43
N ASN A 202 -0.92 -1.57 -17.01
CA ASN A 202 -0.70 -1.77 -18.42
C ASN A 202 -1.84 -2.63 -18.98
N PHE A 203 -2.61 -2.08 -19.93
CA PHE A 203 -3.68 -2.80 -20.62
C PHE A 203 -3.16 -4.00 -21.42
N ASP A 204 -1.95 -3.86 -21.99
CA ASP A 204 -1.21 -4.95 -22.59
C ASP A 204 -0.29 -5.56 -21.54
N LYS A 205 -0.68 -6.73 -21.04
CA LYS A 205 0.09 -7.37 -19.97
C LYS A 205 1.49 -7.79 -20.42
N LEU A 206 1.69 -8.12 -21.69
CA LEU A 206 3.03 -8.49 -22.16
C LEU A 206 3.97 -7.28 -22.07
N LYS A 207 3.49 -6.10 -22.48
CA LYS A 207 4.21 -4.83 -22.29
C LYS A 207 4.36 -4.46 -20.82
N GLY A 208 3.37 -4.76 -19.99
CA GLY A 208 3.46 -4.58 -18.53
C GLY A 208 4.58 -5.41 -17.90
N ASP A 209 4.72 -6.67 -18.32
CA ASP A 209 5.81 -7.55 -17.87
C ASP A 209 7.18 -7.00 -18.30
N GLU A 210 7.33 -6.56 -19.56
CA GLU A 210 8.56 -5.94 -20.07
C GLU A 210 8.88 -4.60 -19.37
N HIS A 211 7.86 -3.79 -19.09
CA HIS A 211 8.00 -2.55 -18.33
C HIS A 211 8.56 -2.84 -16.93
N ALA A 212 7.96 -3.80 -16.22
CA ALA A 212 8.42 -4.21 -14.89
C ALA A 212 9.84 -4.79 -14.93
N TRP A 213 10.19 -5.58 -15.96
CA TRP A 213 11.57 -6.04 -16.19
C TRP A 213 12.54 -4.87 -16.36
N ASN A 214 12.19 -3.88 -17.18
CA ASN A 214 13.04 -2.73 -17.44
C ASN A 214 13.21 -1.83 -16.20
N ALA A 215 12.18 -1.75 -15.37
CA ALA A 215 12.23 -0.98 -14.12
C ALA A 215 13.07 -1.68 -13.04
N LEU A 216 12.87 -2.99 -12.86
CA LEU A 216 13.45 -3.73 -11.74
C LEU A 216 14.75 -4.42 -12.12
N VAL A 217 14.79 -5.14 -13.24
CA VAL A 217 15.80 -6.15 -13.60
C VAL A 217 16.90 -5.60 -14.50
N ALA A 218 16.51 -5.08 -15.67
CA ALA A 218 17.43 -4.68 -16.74
C ALA A 218 18.58 -3.76 -16.28
N PRO A 219 18.39 -2.79 -15.37
CA PRO A 219 19.47 -1.88 -14.96
C PRO A 219 20.70 -2.57 -14.37
N ARG A 220 20.56 -3.78 -13.82
CA ARG A 220 21.65 -4.53 -13.16
C ARG A 220 22.46 -5.44 -14.08
N TYR A 221 22.02 -5.63 -15.32
CA TYR A 221 22.65 -6.56 -16.25
C TYR A 221 23.07 -5.90 -17.55
N GLN A 222 24.08 -6.48 -18.19
CA GLN A 222 24.52 -6.12 -19.53
C GLN A 222 24.57 -7.38 -20.41
N ASN A 223 24.68 -7.20 -21.73
CA ASN A 223 24.73 -8.31 -22.70
C ASN A 223 23.56 -9.30 -22.54
N ILE A 224 22.34 -8.78 -22.36
CA ILE A 224 21.13 -9.59 -22.26
C ILE A 224 20.92 -10.34 -23.59
N THR A 225 20.79 -11.66 -23.50
CA THR A 225 20.55 -12.56 -24.64
C THR A 225 19.53 -13.63 -24.28
N ASN A 226 18.96 -14.31 -25.28
CA ASN A 226 17.95 -15.36 -25.08
C ASN A 226 16.76 -14.91 -24.21
N PHE A 227 16.34 -13.65 -24.38
CA PHE A 227 15.17 -13.11 -23.70
C PHE A 227 13.90 -13.82 -24.19
N GLN A 228 13.13 -14.38 -23.27
CA GLN A 228 11.94 -15.17 -23.57
C GLN A 228 10.82 -14.82 -22.60
N GLN A 229 9.64 -14.56 -23.14
CA GLN A 229 8.42 -14.34 -22.38
C GLN A 229 7.52 -15.57 -22.47
N ARG A 230 7.21 -16.16 -21.31
CA ARG A 230 6.43 -17.40 -21.19
C ARG A 230 5.35 -17.32 -20.11
N GLY A 231 4.93 -16.09 -19.77
CA GLY A 231 3.88 -15.86 -18.78
C GLY A 231 2.52 -16.43 -19.20
N LEU A 232 1.65 -16.65 -18.22
CA LEU A 232 0.25 -17.03 -18.47
C LEU A 232 -0.64 -15.80 -18.47
N GLN A 233 -1.44 -15.66 -19.52
CA GLN A 233 -2.37 -14.55 -19.68
C GLN A 233 -3.72 -14.77 -18.99
N GLY A 234 -4.17 -16.03 -18.88
CA GLY A 234 -5.44 -16.42 -18.27
C GLY A 234 -5.44 -16.41 -16.74
N SER A 235 -6.41 -17.12 -16.14
CA SER A 235 -6.49 -17.30 -14.69
C SER A 235 -5.95 -18.69 -14.29
N PRO A 236 -4.88 -18.80 -13.48
CA PRO A 236 -4.13 -17.72 -12.85
C PRO A 236 -3.20 -16.98 -13.81
N SER A 237 -3.09 -15.66 -13.60
CA SER A 237 -2.24 -14.79 -14.41
C SER A 237 -0.83 -14.79 -13.85
N ILE A 238 0.19 -14.94 -14.71
CA ILE A 238 1.57 -15.12 -14.28
C ILE A 238 2.53 -14.41 -15.22
N THR A 239 3.40 -13.58 -14.66
CA THR A 239 4.58 -13.03 -15.33
C THR A 239 5.69 -14.06 -15.24
N PHE A 240 6.30 -14.42 -16.37
CA PHE A 240 7.46 -15.31 -16.42
C PHE A 240 8.36 -14.90 -17.61
N LEU A 241 9.46 -14.22 -17.30
CA LEU A 241 10.48 -13.82 -18.27
C LEU A 241 11.80 -14.50 -17.93
N THR A 242 12.55 -14.94 -18.93
CA THR A 242 13.88 -15.51 -18.74
C THR A 242 14.90 -14.89 -19.67
N ALA A 243 16.14 -14.74 -19.21
CA ALA A 243 17.24 -14.29 -20.06
C ALA A 243 18.58 -14.80 -19.54
N ASN A 244 19.59 -14.81 -20.42
CA ASN A 244 20.99 -14.84 -20.02
C ASN A 244 21.50 -13.40 -19.94
N GLY A 245 22.44 -13.13 -19.02
CA GLY A 245 23.06 -11.82 -18.91
C GLY A 245 24.38 -11.85 -18.17
N VAL A 246 25.05 -10.71 -18.15
CA VAL A 246 26.25 -10.46 -17.33
C VAL A 246 25.86 -9.49 -16.22
N GLU A 247 26.04 -9.89 -14.96
CA GLU A 247 25.80 -9.00 -13.82
C GLU A 247 26.83 -7.87 -13.82
N LYS A 248 26.38 -6.60 -13.87
CA LYS A 248 27.28 -5.45 -13.99
C LYS A 248 28.25 -5.32 -12.81
N GLN A 249 27.81 -5.70 -11.61
CA GLN A 249 28.61 -5.56 -10.39
C GLN A 249 29.76 -6.57 -10.32
N THR A 250 29.55 -7.80 -10.80
CA THR A 250 30.53 -8.90 -10.63
C THR A 250 31.17 -9.37 -11.92
N GLY A 251 30.62 -8.99 -13.08
CA GLY A 251 31.05 -9.49 -14.39
C GLY A 251 30.69 -10.95 -14.65
N LYS A 252 29.92 -11.61 -13.77
CA LYS A 252 29.56 -13.03 -13.93
C LYS A 252 28.44 -13.22 -14.94
N ASN A 253 28.58 -14.23 -15.79
CA ASN A 253 27.48 -14.76 -16.59
C ASN A 253 26.45 -15.42 -15.68
N VAL A 254 25.18 -15.11 -15.89
CA VAL A 254 24.07 -15.60 -15.08
C VAL A 254 22.85 -15.93 -15.95
N PHE A 255 22.00 -16.80 -15.43
CA PHE A 255 20.64 -17.00 -15.89
C PHE A 255 19.68 -16.26 -14.97
N ILE A 256 18.76 -15.50 -15.56
CA ILE A 256 17.86 -14.59 -14.87
C ILE A 256 16.43 -15.04 -15.17
N VAL A 257 15.61 -15.17 -14.11
CA VAL A 257 14.17 -15.39 -14.22
C VAL A 257 13.45 -14.28 -13.48
N PHE A 258 12.52 -13.61 -14.15
CA PHE A 258 11.63 -12.63 -13.55
C PHE A 258 10.21 -13.16 -13.51
N TYR A 259 9.62 -13.14 -12.32
CA TYR A 259 8.41 -13.88 -12.00
C TYR A 259 7.45 -13.07 -11.14
N LYS A 260 6.14 -13.17 -11.40
CA LYS A 260 5.08 -12.73 -10.49
C LYS A 260 3.84 -13.58 -10.70
N LYS A 261 3.33 -14.20 -9.62
CA LYS A 261 2.00 -14.82 -9.61
C LYS A 261 0.98 -13.76 -9.25
N HIS A 262 0.03 -13.49 -10.14
CA HIS A 262 -1.03 -12.52 -9.89
C HIS A 262 -2.19 -13.24 -9.18
N TYR A 263 -2.35 -12.94 -7.90
CA TYR A 263 -3.47 -13.44 -7.10
C TYR A 263 -4.68 -12.54 -7.28
N GLN A 264 -5.89 -13.11 -7.21
CA GLN A 264 -7.14 -12.34 -7.26
C GLN A 264 -7.23 -11.28 -6.13
N GLN A 265 -6.53 -11.50 -5.02
CA GLN A 265 -6.46 -10.59 -3.88
C GLN A 265 -5.31 -9.56 -3.97
N GLY A 266 -4.55 -9.54 -5.08
CA GLY A 266 -3.50 -8.53 -5.32
C GLY A 266 -2.13 -8.79 -4.68
N ASN A 267 -1.96 -9.83 -3.86
CA ASN A 267 -0.78 -10.04 -3.02
C ASN A 267 0.51 -10.54 -3.72
N GLY A 268 0.57 -10.51 -5.06
CA GLY A 268 1.71 -11.05 -5.81
C GLY A 268 2.94 -10.14 -5.77
N ARG A 269 4.12 -10.68 -5.46
CA ARG A 269 5.39 -9.93 -5.52
C ARG A 269 6.20 -10.26 -6.76
N TYR A 270 6.93 -9.27 -7.27
CA TYR A 270 7.95 -9.51 -8.28
C TYR A 270 9.16 -10.21 -7.66
N LEU A 271 9.50 -11.35 -8.23
CA LEU A 271 10.67 -12.15 -7.89
C LEU A 271 11.65 -12.07 -9.04
N GLU A 272 12.91 -11.85 -8.71
CA GLU A 272 13.99 -12.08 -9.65
C GLU A 272 14.89 -13.17 -9.12
N VAL A 273 14.99 -14.26 -9.86
CA VAL A 273 15.89 -15.37 -9.56
C VAL A 273 17.13 -15.26 -10.43
N VAL A 274 18.29 -15.41 -9.81
CA VAL A 274 19.60 -15.37 -10.44
C VAL A 274 20.34 -16.66 -10.11
N THR A 275 20.65 -17.44 -11.13
CA THR A 275 21.42 -18.70 -11.03
C THR A 275 22.64 -18.66 -11.95
N ASN A 276 23.59 -19.58 -11.76
CA ASN A 276 24.76 -19.65 -12.64
C ASN A 276 24.38 -20.16 -14.05
N SER A 277 23.33 -20.97 -14.14
CA SER A 277 22.83 -21.52 -15.40
C SER A 277 21.32 -21.79 -15.36
N LYS A 278 20.73 -21.99 -16.54
CA LYS A 278 19.35 -22.46 -16.67
C LYS A 278 19.14 -23.80 -15.97
N THR A 279 20.11 -24.71 -16.06
CA THR A 279 20.05 -26.03 -15.41
C THR A 279 19.98 -25.90 -13.89
N ASP A 280 20.74 -24.97 -13.28
CA ASP A 280 20.67 -24.74 -11.84
C ASP A 280 19.29 -24.23 -11.40
N PHE A 281 18.69 -23.36 -12.22
CA PHE A 281 17.31 -22.90 -11.99
C PHE A 281 16.32 -24.06 -12.06
N GLU A 282 16.41 -24.91 -13.08
CA GLU A 282 15.51 -26.06 -13.26
C GLU A 282 15.70 -27.13 -12.18
N ASN A 283 16.92 -27.30 -11.67
CA ASN A 283 17.19 -28.20 -10.55
C ASN A 283 16.55 -27.70 -9.24
N GLU A 284 16.57 -26.39 -8.99
CA GLU A 284 15.97 -25.83 -7.78
C GLU A 284 14.45 -25.68 -7.92
N PHE A 285 13.93 -25.17 -9.03
CA PHE A 285 12.52 -24.81 -9.16
C PHE A 285 11.70 -25.75 -10.05
N GLY A 286 12.31 -26.80 -10.60
CA GLY A 286 11.67 -27.72 -11.54
C GLY A 286 11.57 -27.15 -12.96
N ASN A 287 11.09 -28.00 -13.86
CA ASN A 287 10.77 -27.59 -15.23
C ASN A 287 9.49 -26.73 -15.21
N ASN A 288 9.70 -25.42 -15.39
CA ASN A 288 8.69 -24.38 -15.29
C ASN A 288 8.12 -24.00 -16.67
N TYR A 289 8.17 -24.92 -17.64
CA TYR A 289 7.65 -24.73 -18.98
C TYR A 289 6.22 -25.27 -19.06
N ILE A 290 5.30 -24.44 -19.53
CA ILE A 290 3.89 -24.78 -19.67
C ILE A 290 3.54 -24.85 -21.15
N ASN A 291 2.95 -25.96 -21.59
CA ASN A 291 2.32 -26.04 -22.90
C ASN A 291 0.86 -25.58 -22.77
N THR A 292 0.61 -24.31 -23.11
CA THR A 292 -0.73 -23.70 -23.02
C THR A 292 -1.76 -24.32 -23.96
N SER A 293 -1.33 -25.09 -24.96
CA SER A 293 -2.21 -25.81 -25.88
C SER A 293 -2.63 -27.18 -25.35
N SER A 294 -2.12 -27.60 -24.19
CA SER A 294 -2.47 -28.86 -23.56
C SER A 294 -3.68 -28.72 -22.64
N TRP A 295 -4.53 -29.74 -22.59
CA TRP A 295 -5.73 -29.76 -21.74
C TRP A 295 -5.40 -29.75 -20.24
N ASP A 296 -4.19 -30.16 -19.85
CA ASP A 296 -3.70 -30.23 -18.48
C ASP A 296 -2.83 -29.01 -18.07
N TYR A 297 -2.83 -27.91 -18.84
CA TYR A 297 -1.97 -26.75 -18.56
C TYR A 297 -2.15 -26.17 -17.14
N LEU A 298 -3.36 -26.28 -16.56
CA LEU A 298 -3.63 -25.85 -15.18
C LEU A 298 -2.88 -26.71 -14.16
N GLU A 299 -2.78 -28.02 -14.39
CA GLU A 299 -1.97 -28.92 -13.57
C GLU A 299 -0.48 -28.63 -13.78
N GLN A 300 -0.05 -28.37 -15.02
CA GLN A 300 1.33 -27.93 -15.30
C GLN A 300 1.67 -26.62 -14.58
N SER A 301 0.72 -25.70 -14.41
CA SER A 301 0.94 -24.43 -13.71
C SER A 301 1.32 -24.59 -12.23
N LYS A 302 1.04 -25.76 -11.62
CA LYS A 302 1.49 -26.09 -10.26
C LYS A 302 3.01 -26.26 -10.17
N SER A 303 3.71 -26.50 -11.28
CA SER A 303 5.19 -26.48 -11.32
C SER A 303 5.76 -25.18 -10.78
N TRP A 304 5.05 -24.07 -10.97
CA TRP A 304 5.44 -22.75 -10.48
C TRP A 304 5.17 -22.51 -8.99
N ASP A 305 4.51 -23.42 -8.26
CA ASP A 305 4.15 -23.17 -6.86
C ASP A 305 5.36 -23.06 -5.95
N LYS A 306 6.45 -23.80 -6.22
CA LYS A 306 7.69 -23.66 -5.47
C LYS A 306 8.28 -22.26 -5.64
N LEU A 307 8.31 -21.76 -6.87
CA LEU A 307 8.78 -20.41 -7.18
C LEU A 307 7.86 -19.34 -6.56
N ALA A 308 6.54 -19.50 -6.69
CA ALA A 308 5.56 -18.60 -6.09
C ALA A 308 5.70 -18.49 -4.57
N LYS A 309 5.99 -19.60 -3.88
CA LYS A 309 6.16 -19.60 -2.41
C LYS A 309 7.37 -18.79 -1.95
N MET A 310 8.34 -18.51 -2.81
CA MET A 310 9.51 -17.73 -2.42
C MET A 310 9.18 -16.29 -2.04
N GLN A 311 8.05 -15.72 -2.50
CA GLN A 311 7.63 -14.36 -2.09
C GLN A 311 7.39 -14.20 -0.58
N TRP A 312 7.09 -15.31 0.11
CA TRP A 312 6.82 -15.36 1.55
C TRP A 312 8.10 -15.43 2.39
N ARG A 313 9.28 -15.39 1.77
CA ARG A 313 10.57 -15.34 2.46
C ARG A 313 10.94 -13.94 2.95
N ASN A 314 10.21 -12.91 2.52
CA ASN A 314 10.25 -11.60 3.16
C ASN A 314 9.50 -11.68 4.51
N LYS A 315 10.17 -12.30 5.48
CA LYS A 315 9.66 -12.63 6.81
C LYS A 315 10.83 -12.58 7.79
N PHE A 316 10.74 -11.73 8.80
CA PHE A 316 11.80 -11.47 9.77
C PHE A 316 11.30 -11.55 11.21
N ALA A 317 12.16 -12.04 12.11
CA ALA A 317 11.82 -12.17 13.52
C ALA A 317 11.56 -10.80 14.17
N VAL A 318 10.72 -10.79 15.18
CA VAL A 318 10.37 -9.60 15.97
C VAL A 318 11.07 -9.69 17.32
N ALA A 319 11.72 -8.62 17.77
CA ALA A 319 12.19 -8.49 19.15
C ALA A 319 11.28 -7.57 19.97
N ASN A 320 11.22 -7.76 21.29
CA ASN A 320 10.53 -6.83 22.19
C ASN A 320 11.01 -5.38 22.00
N THR A 321 12.31 -5.19 21.76
CA THR A 321 12.96 -3.88 21.56
C THR A 321 12.54 -3.20 20.26
N ASP A 322 12.04 -3.95 19.28
CA ASP A 322 11.69 -3.42 17.96
C ASP A 322 10.26 -2.83 17.91
N LEU A 323 9.42 -3.22 18.87
CA LEU A 323 7.99 -2.92 18.87
C LEU A 323 7.64 -1.55 19.43
N ALA A 324 8.52 -0.94 20.23
CA ALA A 324 8.24 0.32 20.90
C ALA A 324 7.64 1.37 19.94
N GLY A 325 6.53 1.99 20.34
CA GLY A 325 5.76 2.93 19.55
C GLY A 325 4.40 2.38 19.10
N LYS A 326 3.77 3.14 18.22
CA LYS A 326 2.39 2.93 17.80
C LYS A 326 2.34 2.27 16.42
N TRP A 327 1.47 1.29 16.26
CA TRP A 327 1.30 0.48 15.07
C TRP A 327 -0.18 0.37 14.75
N SER A 328 -0.55 0.53 13.49
CA SER A 328 -1.96 0.52 13.11
C SER A 328 -2.23 -0.13 11.75
N SER A 329 -3.42 -0.68 11.60
CA SER A 329 -4.00 -1.10 10.32
C SER A 329 -5.44 -0.63 10.24
N SER A 330 -5.93 -0.53 9.01
CA SER A 330 -7.34 -0.28 8.73
C SER A 330 -7.74 -1.06 7.48
N ASP A 331 -8.83 -1.80 7.56
CA ASP A 331 -9.40 -2.58 6.47
C ASP A 331 -10.84 -2.13 6.21
N PHE A 332 -11.24 -2.15 4.94
CA PHE A 332 -12.57 -1.73 4.52
C PHE A 332 -13.09 -2.65 3.42
N ALA A 333 -14.34 -3.08 3.53
CA ALA A 333 -15.03 -3.88 2.53
C ALA A 333 -16.48 -3.42 2.42
N SER A 334 -17.03 -3.39 1.21
CA SER A 334 -18.44 -3.05 0.98
C SER A 334 -19.05 -3.90 -0.12
N LEU A 335 -20.31 -4.28 0.07
CA LEU A 335 -21.11 -5.03 -0.88
C LEU A 335 -22.37 -4.24 -1.20
N SER A 336 -22.63 -4.03 -2.48
CA SER A 336 -23.83 -3.34 -2.97
C SER A 336 -24.81 -4.34 -3.57
N TYR A 337 -26.08 -4.20 -3.22
CA TYR A 337 -27.19 -5.03 -3.68
C TYR A 337 -28.02 -4.27 -4.71
N TYR A 338 -28.54 -4.99 -5.71
CA TYR A 338 -29.42 -4.45 -6.75
C TYR A 338 -30.61 -5.40 -6.97
N TYR A 339 -31.78 -4.84 -7.27
CA TYR A 339 -32.98 -5.61 -7.61
C TYR A 339 -32.84 -6.18 -9.02
N VAL A 340 -32.80 -7.51 -9.12
CA VAL A 340 -32.61 -8.25 -10.39
C VAL A 340 -33.66 -7.90 -11.46
N SER A 341 -34.86 -7.48 -11.05
CA SER A 341 -35.97 -7.15 -11.96
C SER A 341 -35.96 -5.73 -12.53
N SER A 342 -35.20 -4.80 -11.95
CA SER A 342 -35.24 -3.39 -12.32
C SER A 342 -33.87 -2.71 -12.44
N GLY A 343 -32.80 -3.41 -12.07
CA GLY A 343 -31.44 -2.84 -12.01
C GLY A 343 -31.28 -1.75 -10.94
N ARG A 344 -32.31 -1.47 -10.13
CA ARG A 344 -32.30 -0.43 -9.11
C ARG A 344 -31.55 -0.88 -7.86
N TYR A 345 -30.87 0.04 -7.21
CA TYR A 345 -30.13 -0.17 -5.98
C TYR A 345 -31.03 -0.63 -4.83
N ALA A 346 -30.63 -1.71 -4.14
CA ALA A 346 -31.38 -2.38 -3.07
C ALA A 346 -30.73 -2.22 -1.67
N GLY A 347 -29.67 -1.40 -1.58
CA GLY A 347 -28.90 -1.16 -0.36
C GLY A 347 -27.46 -1.63 -0.46
N SER A 348 -26.64 -1.30 0.52
CA SER A 348 -25.27 -1.81 0.66
C SER A 348 -25.00 -2.21 2.10
N THR A 349 -24.10 -3.16 2.28
CA THR A 349 -23.46 -3.45 3.56
C THR A 349 -22.01 -3.03 3.49
N ALA A 350 -21.50 -2.46 4.57
CA ALA A 350 -20.10 -2.09 4.68
C ALA A 350 -19.54 -2.63 5.99
N THR A 351 -18.27 -3.02 5.96
CA THR A 351 -17.47 -3.42 7.10
C THR A 351 -16.19 -2.62 7.06
N ALA A 352 -15.90 -1.91 8.15
CA ALA A 352 -14.64 -1.25 8.38
C ALA A 352 -14.04 -1.76 9.68
N THR A 353 -12.76 -2.08 9.70
CA THR A 353 -12.02 -2.43 10.91
C THR A 353 -10.77 -1.59 11.01
N SER A 354 -10.42 -1.18 12.22
CA SER A 354 -9.17 -0.51 12.53
C SER A 354 -8.57 -1.14 13.77
N ASP A 355 -7.31 -1.52 13.67
CA ASP A 355 -6.54 -2.07 14.76
C ASP A 355 -5.40 -1.11 15.08
N GLU A 356 -5.23 -0.82 16.36
CA GLU A 356 -4.17 0.04 16.86
C GLU A 356 -3.50 -0.64 18.05
N PHE A 357 -2.17 -0.72 18.04
CA PHE A 357 -1.34 -1.21 19.12
C PHE A 357 -0.31 -0.13 19.47
N ASN A 358 -0.22 0.23 20.73
CA ASN A 358 0.83 1.10 21.25
C ASN A 358 1.66 0.29 22.24
N PHE A 359 2.89 -0.03 21.85
CA PHE A 359 3.85 -0.75 22.68
C PHE A 359 4.68 0.25 23.46
N LEU A 360 4.59 0.15 24.78
CA LEU A 360 5.19 1.03 25.75
C LEU A 360 6.42 0.37 26.40
N ASN A 361 7.19 1.17 27.13
CA ASN A 361 8.35 0.70 27.88
C ASN A 361 7.99 -0.41 28.88
N ALA A 362 9.01 -1.20 29.25
CA ALA A 362 8.88 -2.32 30.19
C ALA A 362 7.78 -3.32 29.80
N ASN A 363 7.66 -3.59 28.49
CA ASN A 363 6.74 -4.59 27.93
C ASN A 363 5.25 -4.33 28.22
N HIS A 364 4.83 -3.07 28.39
CA HIS A 364 3.41 -2.72 28.49
C HIS A 364 2.84 -2.42 27.11
N TYR A 365 1.53 -2.61 26.93
CA TYR A 365 0.86 -2.18 25.72
C TYR A 365 -0.54 -1.64 26.01
N SER A 366 -1.04 -0.83 25.10
CA SER A 366 -2.46 -0.55 24.93
C SER A 366 -2.87 -0.90 23.51
N SER A 367 -4.04 -1.50 23.30
CA SER A 367 -4.58 -1.70 21.96
C SER A 367 -6.03 -1.25 21.87
N GLN A 368 -6.42 -0.78 20.69
CA GLN A 368 -7.79 -0.42 20.35
C GLN A 368 -8.18 -1.12 19.05
N HIS A 369 -9.30 -1.81 19.08
CA HIS A 369 -9.89 -2.49 17.93
C HIS A 369 -11.25 -1.87 17.69
N SER A 370 -11.40 -1.18 16.57
CA SER A 370 -12.63 -0.50 16.20
C SER A 370 -13.22 -1.22 14.99
N GLY A 371 -14.48 -1.60 15.07
CA GLY A 371 -15.20 -2.25 13.97
C GLY A 371 -16.51 -1.53 13.72
N ALA A 372 -16.82 -1.26 12.46
CA ALA A 372 -18.10 -0.72 12.05
C ALA A 372 -18.68 -1.65 10.99
N SER A 373 -19.84 -2.27 11.25
CA SER A 373 -20.47 -3.17 10.29
C SER A 373 -21.98 -3.05 10.29
N GLY A 374 -22.61 -3.24 9.13
CA GLY A 374 -24.06 -3.20 8.99
C GLY A 374 -24.52 -2.67 7.64
N GLN A 375 -25.83 -2.52 7.48
CA GLN A 375 -26.40 -1.85 6.32
C GLN A 375 -26.04 -0.36 6.37
N VAL A 376 -25.64 0.20 5.24
CA VAL A 376 -25.31 1.62 5.11
C VAL A 376 -26.56 2.43 5.47
N GLY A 377 -26.53 3.14 6.62
CA GLY A 377 -27.70 3.82 7.23
C GLY A 377 -28.12 3.29 8.61
N ASN A 378 -27.69 2.08 8.98
CA ASN A 378 -27.90 1.46 10.29
C ASN A 378 -26.66 0.64 10.68
N MET A 379 -25.52 1.32 10.79
CA MET A 379 -24.25 0.68 11.12
C MET A 379 -24.11 0.50 12.62
N GLY A 380 -23.73 -0.71 13.03
CA GLY A 380 -23.27 -0.99 14.38
C GLY A 380 -21.81 -0.60 14.52
N PHE A 381 -21.47 0.16 15.56
CA PHE A 381 -20.08 0.46 15.93
C PHE A 381 -19.69 -0.37 17.13
N SER A 382 -18.46 -0.88 17.09
CA SER A 382 -17.84 -1.62 18.17
C SER A 382 -16.46 -1.04 18.41
N THR A 383 -16.09 -0.93 19.68
CA THR A 383 -14.74 -0.58 20.08
C THR A 383 -14.36 -1.44 21.26
N GLN A 384 -13.21 -2.10 21.16
CA GLN A 384 -12.63 -2.87 22.22
C GLN A 384 -11.26 -2.28 22.54
N LYS A 385 -10.99 -2.10 23.84
CA LYS A 385 -9.72 -1.56 24.32
C LYS A 385 -9.11 -2.54 25.31
N TYR A 386 -7.82 -2.76 25.18
CA TYR A 386 -7.05 -3.64 26.05
C TYR A 386 -5.81 -2.92 26.54
N ASN A 387 -5.42 -3.17 27.78
CA ASN A 387 -4.18 -2.67 28.36
C ASN A 387 -3.55 -3.79 29.18
N GLY A 388 -2.28 -4.07 28.96
CA GLY A 388 -1.62 -5.16 29.65
C GLY A 388 -0.13 -5.22 29.37
N ARG A 389 0.41 -6.43 29.43
CA ARG A 389 1.80 -6.73 29.08
C ARG A 389 1.87 -7.56 27.82
N TYR A 390 2.98 -7.43 27.10
CA TYR A 390 3.28 -8.24 25.94
C TYR A 390 4.63 -8.96 26.08
N GLU A 391 4.77 -10.10 25.43
CA GLU A 391 6.04 -10.83 25.34
C GLU A 391 6.20 -11.38 23.93
N VAL A 392 7.38 -11.19 23.32
CA VAL A 392 7.72 -11.79 22.03
C VAL A 392 8.69 -12.94 22.26
N LYS A 393 8.32 -14.12 21.76
CA LYS A 393 9.13 -15.32 21.84
C LYS A 393 8.79 -16.25 20.68
N ASP A 394 9.80 -16.82 20.02
CA ASP A 394 9.65 -17.87 19.01
C ASP A 394 8.60 -17.56 17.92
N TRP A 395 8.73 -16.39 17.26
CA TRP A 395 7.78 -15.92 16.24
C TRP A 395 6.34 -15.74 16.72
N LYS A 396 6.14 -15.62 18.03
CA LYS A 396 4.85 -15.36 18.64
C LYS A 396 4.92 -14.14 19.54
N ILE A 397 3.83 -13.41 19.59
CA ILE A 397 3.60 -12.37 20.59
C ILE A 397 2.41 -12.77 21.44
N THR A 398 2.58 -12.72 22.76
CA THR A 398 1.52 -13.02 23.72
C THR A 398 1.17 -11.75 24.48
N PHE A 399 -0.11 -11.44 24.54
CA PHE A 399 -0.66 -10.29 25.24
C PHE A 399 -1.47 -10.74 26.45
N THR A 400 -1.32 -10.05 27.58
CA THR A 400 -2.15 -10.24 28.78
C THR A 400 -3.37 -9.31 28.78
N ASN A 401 -4.34 -9.62 29.64
CA ASN A 401 -5.54 -8.81 29.88
C ASN A 401 -6.36 -8.54 28.60
N ARG A 402 -6.59 -9.60 27.83
CA ARG A 402 -7.39 -9.61 26.61
C ARG A 402 -8.86 -9.86 26.95
N PHE A 403 -9.68 -10.31 26.01
CA PHE A 403 -11.10 -10.56 26.25
C PHE A 403 -11.32 -11.41 27.52
N LYS A 404 -12.12 -10.89 28.47
CA LYS A 404 -12.35 -11.50 29.80
C LYS A 404 -11.07 -11.75 30.62
N GLY A 405 -10.05 -10.91 30.47
CA GLY A 405 -8.80 -10.99 31.22
C GLY A 405 -7.83 -12.09 30.76
N GLN A 406 -8.14 -12.77 29.65
CA GLN A 406 -7.36 -13.91 29.16
C GLN A 406 -6.04 -13.50 28.51
N LEU A 407 -5.20 -14.50 28.20
CA LEU A 407 -4.07 -14.35 27.30
C LEU A 407 -4.54 -14.48 25.84
N GLU A 408 -3.91 -13.73 24.94
CA GLU A 408 -4.07 -13.91 23.49
C GLU A 408 -2.70 -13.98 22.84
N THR A 409 -2.50 -14.98 21.98
CA THR A 409 -1.24 -15.21 21.29
C THR A 409 -1.45 -15.08 19.78
N PHE A 410 -0.54 -14.38 19.12
CA PHE A 410 -0.48 -14.24 17.67
C PHE A 410 0.85 -14.81 17.19
N ASN A 411 0.87 -15.40 16.00
CA ASN A 411 2.12 -15.47 15.25
C ASN A 411 2.50 -14.03 14.86
N CYS A 412 3.76 -13.66 15.02
CA CYS A 412 4.26 -12.35 14.68
C CYS A 412 5.50 -12.42 13.80
N GLN A 413 5.55 -11.55 12.81
CA GLN A 413 6.71 -11.38 11.95
C GLN A 413 6.78 -9.94 11.46
N PHE A 414 7.96 -9.49 11.05
CA PHE A 414 8.09 -8.33 10.19
C PHE A 414 8.14 -8.73 8.73
N GLU A 415 7.50 -7.94 7.89
CA GLU A 415 7.77 -7.92 6.44
C GLU A 415 8.52 -6.62 6.14
N ALA A 416 9.65 -6.74 5.46
CA ALA A 416 10.43 -5.59 5.02
C ALA A 416 9.75 -4.90 3.84
N VAL A 417 9.81 -3.57 3.84
CA VAL A 417 9.40 -2.70 2.74
C VAL A 417 10.47 -1.64 2.54
N LYS A 418 10.39 -0.90 1.43
CA LYS A 418 11.35 0.18 1.17
C LYS A 418 11.32 1.20 2.31
N GLY A 419 12.42 1.32 3.03
CA GLY A 419 12.57 2.27 4.14
C GLY A 419 11.89 1.88 5.46
N GLY A 420 11.35 0.67 5.61
CA GLY A 420 10.63 0.31 6.84
C GLY A 420 10.25 -1.17 6.96
N ARG A 421 9.36 -1.45 7.93
CA ARG A 421 8.79 -2.78 8.17
C ARG A 421 7.30 -2.70 8.48
N ILE A 422 6.57 -3.71 8.05
CA ILE A 422 5.18 -3.97 8.42
C ILE A 422 5.20 -5.03 9.51
N LEU A 423 4.58 -4.75 10.65
CA LEU A 423 4.35 -5.76 11.69
C LEU A 423 3.13 -6.59 11.29
N VAL A 424 3.34 -7.87 11.02
CA VAL A 424 2.27 -8.79 10.67
C VAL A 424 1.95 -9.66 11.89
N LEU A 425 0.71 -9.56 12.37
CA LEU A 425 0.17 -10.40 13.43
C LEU A 425 -0.89 -11.34 12.83
N THR A 426 -0.79 -12.62 13.13
CA THR A 426 -1.78 -13.63 12.71
C THR A 426 -2.36 -14.32 13.92
N ASP A 427 -3.68 -14.23 14.10
CA ASP A 427 -4.37 -14.89 15.20
C ASP A 427 -4.51 -16.41 14.97
N ASN A 428 -5.07 -17.13 15.95
CA ASN A 428 -5.30 -18.57 15.84
C ASN A 428 -6.36 -18.95 14.79
N ASN A 429 -7.16 -17.99 14.31
CA ASN A 429 -8.15 -18.18 13.24
C ASN A 429 -7.57 -17.83 11.86
N ASN A 430 -6.27 -17.55 11.77
CA ASN A 430 -5.57 -17.06 10.59
C ASN A 430 -6.02 -15.66 10.09
N THR A 431 -6.63 -14.86 10.96
CA THR A 431 -6.87 -13.43 10.68
C THR A 431 -5.53 -12.72 10.70
N ILE A 432 -5.19 -12.03 9.60
CA ILE A 432 -3.93 -11.30 9.45
C ILE A 432 -4.18 -9.82 9.71
N LYS A 433 -3.32 -9.20 10.52
CA LYS A 433 -3.24 -7.76 10.74
C LYS A 433 -1.89 -7.27 10.25
N ALA A 434 -1.87 -6.46 9.19
CA ALA A 434 -0.67 -5.85 8.63
C ALA A 434 -0.54 -4.42 9.15
N LEU A 435 0.19 -4.25 10.25
CA LEU A 435 0.29 -3.01 10.99
C LEU A 435 1.50 -2.19 10.54
N VAL A 436 1.29 -0.91 10.25
CA VAL A 436 2.35 0.06 9.92
C VAL A 436 2.67 0.89 11.15
N LYS A 437 3.95 1.21 11.36
CA LYS A 437 4.40 2.04 12.48
C LYS A 437 4.04 3.50 12.23
N GLN A 438 3.30 4.11 13.15
CA GLN A 438 2.99 5.54 13.14
C GLN A 438 4.20 6.33 13.64
N HIS A 439 4.54 7.40 12.93
CA HIS A 439 5.67 8.28 13.25
C HIS A 439 5.30 9.46 14.14
#